data_AF-A0A838QXY0-F1
#
_entry.id   AF-A0A838QXY0-F1
#
_cell.length_a   1.000
_cell.length_b   1.000
_cell.length_c   1.000
_cell.angle_alpha   90.00
_cell.angle_beta   90.00
_cell.angle_gamma   90.00
#
_symmetry.space_group_name_H-M   'P 1'
#
loop_
_entity.id
_entity.type
_entity.pdbx_description
1 polymer ?
#
loop_
_entity_poly.entity_id
_entity_poly.type
_entity_poly.pdbx_seq_one_letter_code
_entity_poly.pdbx_strand_id
1 'polypeptide(L)'
;MSNEIEQWRDVPGYSGYQASTLGRVRSVDLTAMAGRGGGIRRLKSRVLRPQQNRLGYQYVSLGRKQRNKAVHRLVAAAFIGPCPDECEVNHKDGSPPNNDPANLEYVTHRENMQHAASLGRQSRPPKHGESNHFAKYTDAQVRHAYAVFSSGKSITQASRESGVPVASLKNIFYRGAWSHLNLPPLPQRRKRIA
;
A
#
# COMPACT_ATOMS: atom_id res chain seq x y z
N MET A 1 -14.49 9.26 31.53
CA MET A 1 -13.29 8.84 30.77
C MET A 1 -12.95 7.44 31.26
N SER A 2 -13.26 6.41 30.46
CA SER A 2 -13.02 5.02 30.84
C SER A 2 -11.52 4.81 31.02
N ASN A 3 -11.14 4.38 32.23
CA ASN A 3 -9.78 3.96 32.54
C ASN A 3 -9.61 2.56 31.91
N GLU A 4 -9.45 2.50 30.59
CA GLU A 4 -9.25 1.22 29.92
C GLU A 4 -7.88 0.65 30.32
N ILE A 5 -7.93 -0.42 31.11
CA ILE A 5 -6.76 -1.17 31.53
C ILE A 5 -6.10 -1.76 30.28
N GLU A 6 -4.79 -1.49 30.10
CA GLU A 6 -4.01 -2.05 29.00
C GLU A 6 -4.08 -3.58 29.02
N GLN A 7 -4.72 -4.17 28.01
CA GLN A 7 -4.84 -5.63 27.89
C GLN A 7 -3.68 -6.16 27.05
N TRP A 8 -3.20 -7.35 27.39
CA TRP A 8 -2.09 -8.01 26.71
C TRP A 8 -2.53 -9.35 26.13
N ARG A 9 -2.19 -9.63 24.88
CA ARG A 9 -2.49 -10.90 24.19
C ARG A 9 -1.24 -11.49 23.58
N ASP A 10 -1.16 -12.82 23.55
CA ASP A 10 -0.04 -13.53 22.93
C ASP A 10 0.02 -13.24 21.43
N VAL A 11 1.23 -13.08 20.91
CA VAL A 11 1.42 -12.83 19.47
C VAL A 11 1.52 -14.18 18.74
N PRO A 12 0.60 -14.50 17.81
CA PRO A 12 0.64 -15.76 17.08
C PRO A 12 1.97 -15.97 16.35
N GLY A 13 2.54 -17.16 16.48
CA GLY A 13 3.83 -17.54 15.87
C GLY A 13 5.07 -17.04 16.61
N TYR A 14 4.92 -16.29 17.72
CA TYR A 14 6.05 -15.79 18.52
C TYR A 14 5.86 -16.13 20.00
N SER A 15 6.17 -17.38 20.35
CA SER A 15 6.17 -17.81 21.75
C SER A 15 7.06 -16.91 22.61
N GLY A 16 6.54 -16.53 23.77
CA GLY A 16 7.22 -15.67 24.72
C GLY A 16 7.01 -14.17 24.52
N TYR A 17 6.11 -13.76 23.62
CA TYR A 17 5.82 -12.34 23.34
C TYR A 17 4.33 -12.03 23.35
N GLN A 18 4.00 -10.83 23.84
CA GLN A 18 2.64 -10.31 23.90
C GLN A 18 2.56 -8.91 23.29
N ALA A 19 1.42 -8.58 22.69
CA ALA A 19 1.07 -7.24 22.22
C ALA A 19 -0.03 -6.64 23.10
N SER A 20 -0.12 -5.31 23.19
CA SER A 20 -1.11 -4.62 24.01
C SER A 20 -2.13 -3.81 23.23
N THR A 21 -3.24 -3.47 23.91
CA THR A 21 -4.26 -2.51 23.39
C THR A 21 -3.71 -1.10 23.19
N LEU A 22 -2.56 -0.76 23.78
CA LEU A 22 -1.86 0.51 23.55
C LEU A 22 -0.78 0.40 22.46
N GLY A 23 -0.80 -0.66 21.66
CA GLY A 23 0.11 -0.84 20.54
C GLY A 23 1.56 -1.15 20.93
N ARG A 24 1.79 -1.71 22.13
CA ARG A 24 3.13 -2.07 22.63
C ARG A 24 3.38 -3.56 22.49
N VAL A 25 4.66 -3.96 22.52
CA VAL A 25 5.07 -5.37 22.53
C VAL A 25 5.98 -5.61 23.72
N ARG A 26 5.77 -6.73 24.43
CA ARG A 26 6.61 -7.16 25.57
C ARG A 26 7.05 -8.61 25.43
N SER A 27 8.17 -8.95 26.04
CA SER A 27 8.45 -10.36 26.37
C SER A 27 7.64 -10.77 27.61
N VAL A 28 7.29 -12.04 27.70
CA VAL A 28 6.69 -12.63 28.92
C VAL A 28 7.78 -13.10 29.88
N ASP A 29 7.39 -13.44 31.10
CA ASP A 29 8.28 -14.06 32.07
C ASP A 29 8.73 -15.43 31.55
N LEU A 30 10.04 -15.65 31.50
CA LEU A 30 10.62 -16.89 30.97
C LEU A 30 11.52 -17.54 32.02
N THR A 31 11.39 -18.84 32.20
CA THR A 31 12.32 -19.64 32.97
C THR A 31 13.27 -20.33 31.99
N ALA A 32 14.56 -19.98 32.04
CA ALA A 32 15.57 -20.50 31.12
C ALA A 32 16.73 -21.11 31.91
N MET A 33 17.38 -22.13 31.36
CA MET A 33 18.64 -22.62 31.92
C MET A 33 19.69 -21.50 31.86
N ALA A 34 20.32 -21.24 33.01
CA ALA A 34 21.54 -20.46 33.08
C ALA A 34 22.63 -21.17 32.24
N GLY A 35 23.64 -20.41 31.81
CA GLY A 35 24.73 -20.92 30.98
C GLY A 35 25.61 -21.97 31.67
N ARG A 36 26.92 -21.97 31.39
CA ARG A 36 27.87 -22.91 32.01
C ARG A 36 27.78 -22.81 33.54
N GLY A 37 27.08 -23.75 34.19
CA GLY A 37 26.74 -23.69 35.61
C GLY A 37 25.40 -24.35 35.99
N GLY A 38 24.50 -24.62 35.03
CA GLY A 38 23.38 -25.55 35.24
C GLY A 38 22.24 -25.07 36.16
N GLY A 39 22.17 -23.78 36.48
CA GLY A 39 21.08 -23.20 37.28
C GLY A 39 19.83 -22.82 36.48
N ILE A 40 18.73 -22.51 37.16
CA ILE A 40 17.51 -21.97 36.54
C ILE A 40 17.54 -20.43 36.68
N ARG A 41 17.41 -19.71 35.56
CA ARG A 41 17.29 -18.25 35.51
C ARG A 41 15.85 -17.84 35.18
N ARG A 42 15.24 -17.03 36.04
CA ARG A 42 13.98 -16.32 35.74
C ARG A 42 14.28 -15.00 35.03
N LEU A 43 13.73 -14.82 33.85
CA LEU A 43 13.77 -13.61 33.05
C LEU A 43 12.42 -12.91 33.20
N LYS A 44 12.41 -11.72 33.81
CA LYS A 44 11.19 -10.92 33.95
C LYS A 44 10.75 -10.35 32.60
N SER A 45 9.45 -10.27 32.41
CA SER A 45 8.80 -9.60 31.28
C SER A 45 9.27 -8.16 31.16
N ARG A 46 9.37 -7.71 29.91
CA ARG A 46 9.87 -6.37 29.59
C ARG A 46 9.20 -5.86 28.32
N VAL A 47 8.64 -4.66 28.39
CA VAL A 47 8.19 -3.92 27.20
C VAL A 47 9.41 -3.61 26.33
N LEU A 48 9.35 -4.06 25.07
CA LEU A 48 10.42 -3.88 24.11
C LEU A 48 10.44 -2.42 23.65
N ARG A 49 11.64 -1.84 23.50
CA ARG A 49 11.81 -0.51 22.92
C ARG A 49 11.80 -0.65 21.39
N PRO A 50 10.81 -0.07 20.68
CA PRO A 50 10.81 -0.12 19.23
C PRO A 50 11.86 0.82 18.64
N GLN A 51 12.41 0.43 17.50
CA GLN A 51 13.17 1.31 16.60
C GLN A 51 12.24 1.80 15.49
N GLN A 52 12.39 3.06 15.07
CA GLN A 52 11.62 3.62 13.96
C GLN A 52 12.46 3.66 12.68
N ASN A 53 11.84 3.34 11.55
CA ASN A 53 12.45 3.57 10.24
C ASN A 53 12.21 5.03 9.79
N ARG A 54 12.78 5.41 8.63
CA ARG A 54 12.62 6.75 8.04
C ARG A 54 11.17 7.13 7.72
N LEU A 55 10.28 6.15 7.60
CA LEU A 55 8.86 6.33 7.32
C LEU A 55 8.01 6.31 8.60
N GLY A 56 8.62 6.26 9.80
CA GLY A 56 7.94 6.27 11.09
C GLY A 56 7.40 4.91 11.57
N TYR A 57 7.53 3.85 10.78
CA TYR A 57 7.11 2.51 11.20
C TYR A 57 8.01 1.99 12.31
N GLN A 58 7.37 1.47 13.36
CA GLN A 58 8.03 0.91 14.53
C GLN A 58 8.35 -0.58 14.35
N TYR A 59 9.55 -0.99 14.73
CA TYR A 59 10.02 -2.37 14.69
C TYR A 59 10.62 -2.79 16.02
N VAL A 60 10.37 -4.03 16.43
CA VAL A 60 10.99 -4.66 17.60
C VAL A 60 11.73 -5.90 17.18
N SER A 61 12.78 -6.22 17.92
CA SER A 61 13.54 -7.45 17.70
C SER A 61 12.99 -8.58 18.57
N LEU A 62 12.59 -9.68 17.93
CA LEU A 62 12.08 -10.87 18.63
C LEU A 62 13.14 -12.00 18.60
N GLY A 63 13.36 -12.61 19.77
CA GLY A 63 14.27 -13.73 19.98
C GLY A 63 15.76 -13.40 19.85
N ARG A 64 16.60 -14.44 19.92
CA ARG A 64 18.08 -14.31 19.85
C ARG A 64 18.62 -14.07 18.44
N LYS A 65 17.89 -14.46 17.39
CA LYS A 65 18.30 -14.27 15.98
C LYS A 65 17.92 -12.88 15.41
N GLN A 66 17.58 -11.94 16.29
CA GLN A 66 17.32 -10.52 16.02
C GLN A 66 16.52 -10.23 14.73
N ARG A 67 15.39 -10.93 14.52
CA ARG A 67 14.55 -10.64 13.36
C ARG A 67 13.66 -9.46 13.72
N ASN A 68 13.93 -8.30 13.11
CA ASN A 68 13.09 -7.12 13.25
C ASN A 68 11.67 -7.42 12.72
N LYS A 69 10.67 -7.15 13.53
CA LYS A 69 9.25 -7.33 13.22
C LYS A 69 8.52 -6.01 13.43
N ALA A 70 7.66 -5.67 12.47
CA ALA A 70 6.88 -4.44 12.54
C ALA A 70 5.84 -4.55 13.65
N VAL A 71 5.79 -3.54 14.53
CA VAL A 71 4.93 -3.53 15.71
C VAL A 71 3.45 -3.63 15.31
N HIS A 72 2.99 -2.81 14.35
CA HIS A 72 1.61 -2.87 13.85
C HIS A 72 1.19 -4.27 13.39
N ARG A 73 2.09 -5.06 12.78
CA ARG A 73 1.75 -6.43 12.34
C ARG A 73 1.60 -7.38 13.51
N LEU A 74 2.43 -7.24 14.55
CA LEU A 74 2.33 -8.05 15.77
C LEU A 74 1.06 -7.72 16.54
N VAL A 75 0.71 -6.43 16.62
CA VAL A 75 -0.52 -5.96 17.27
C VAL A 75 -1.76 -6.43 16.50
N ALA A 76 -1.81 -6.21 15.18
CA ALA A 76 -2.90 -6.70 14.34
C ALA A 76 -3.08 -8.22 14.46
N ALA A 77 -1.99 -8.99 14.43
CA ALA A 77 -2.05 -10.44 14.59
C ALA A 77 -2.65 -10.88 15.95
N ALA A 78 -2.38 -10.15 17.03
CA ALA A 78 -2.84 -10.50 18.37
C ALA A 78 -4.30 -10.07 18.66
N PHE A 79 -4.78 -8.98 18.04
CA PHE A 79 -6.09 -8.41 18.35
C PHE A 79 -7.13 -8.53 17.23
N ILE A 80 -6.70 -8.52 15.97
CA ILE A 80 -7.58 -8.67 14.79
C ILE A 80 -7.60 -10.12 14.32
N GLY A 81 -6.45 -10.81 14.34
CA GLY A 81 -6.32 -12.22 14.00
C GLY A 81 -5.36 -12.46 12.83
N PRO A 82 -5.45 -13.62 12.14
CA PRO A 82 -4.58 -13.89 11.01
C PRO A 82 -4.82 -12.91 9.86
N CYS A 83 -3.74 -12.44 9.24
CA CYS A 83 -3.81 -11.62 8.03
C CYS A 83 -4.35 -12.49 6.88
N PRO A 84 -5.44 -12.08 6.21
CA PRO A 84 -5.89 -12.76 4.99
C PRO A 84 -4.83 -12.72 3.89
N ASP A 85 -4.95 -13.63 2.94
CA ASP A 85 -4.09 -13.66 1.76
C ASP A 85 -4.24 -12.37 0.94
N GLU A 86 -3.14 -11.89 0.36
CA GLU A 86 -3.07 -10.66 -0.44
C GLU A 86 -3.48 -9.36 0.30
N CYS A 87 -3.64 -9.42 1.62
CA CYS A 87 -3.87 -8.24 2.47
C CYS A 87 -2.60 -7.75 3.16
N GLU A 88 -2.64 -6.48 3.54
CA GLU A 88 -1.65 -5.81 4.38
C GLU A 88 -2.31 -5.03 5.51
N VAL A 89 -1.55 -4.73 6.55
CA VAL A 89 -2.05 -3.94 7.68
C VAL A 89 -1.98 -2.47 7.29
N ASN A 90 -3.12 -1.78 7.35
CA ASN A 90 -3.25 -0.34 7.17
C ASN A 90 -3.48 0.36 8.51
N HIS A 91 -2.99 1.60 8.61
CA HIS A 91 -3.27 2.54 9.69
C HIS A 91 -4.39 3.46 9.24
N LYS A 92 -5.57 3.43 9.88
CA LYS A 92 -6.75 4.20 9.49
C LYS A 92 -6.53 5.72 9.54
N ASP A 93 -5.79 6.19 10.52
CA ASP A 93 -5.35 7.60 10.63
C ASP A 93 -4.15 7.94 9.73
N GLY A 94 -3.63 6.96 9.01
CA GLY A 94 -2.41 7.00 8.24
C GLY A 94 -1.13 7.10 9.08
N SER A 95 -1.17 7.23 10.39
CA SER A 95 0.00 7.51 11.24
C SER A 95 0.77 6.23 11.60
N PRO A 96 1.97 5.98 11.01
CA PRO A 96 2.75 4.77 11.29
C PRO A 96 3.13 4.53 12.77
N PRO A 97 3.32 5.55 13.64
CA PRO A 97 3.57 5.31 15.06
C PRO A 97 2.32 4.93 15.87
N ASN A 98 1.10 5.14 15.36
CA ASN A 98 -0.14 4.83 16.07
C ASN A 98 -0.55 3.36 15.87
N ASN A 99 0.00 2.47 16.70
CA ASN A 99 -0.24 1.03 16.61
C ASN A 99 -1.43 0.52 17.44
N ASP A 100 -2.38 1.40 17.81
CA ASP A 100 -3.60 0.98 18.50
C ASP A 100 -4.37 -0.05 17.64
N PRO A 101 -4.76 -1.23 18.17
CA PRO A 101 -5.52 -2.23 17.41
C PRO A 101 -6.77 -1.67 16.72
N ALA A 102 -7.47 -0.71 17.34
CA ALA A 102 -8.66 -0.09 16.75
C ALA A 102 -8.32 0.80 15.54
N ASN A 103 -7.09 1.32 15.48
CA ASN A 103 -6.55 2.08 14.35
C ASN A 103 -6.00 1.19 13.22
N LEU A 104 -5.90 -0.12 13.43
CA LEU A 104 -5.38 -1.06 12.44
C LEU A 104 -6.51 -1.80 11.72
N GLU A 105 -6.27 -2.15 10.47
CA GLU A 105 -7.17 -2.98 9.65
C GLU A 105 -6.40 -3.74 8.57
N TYR A 106 -7.00 -4.81 8.05
CA TYR A 106 -6.48 -5.51 6.87
C TYR A 106 -7.15 -4.96 5.62
N VAL A 107 -6.34 -4.55 4.65
CA VAL A 107 -6.80 -4.04 3.35
C VAL A 107 -5.98 -4.67 2.24
N THR A 108 -6.53 -4.69 1.04
CA THR A 108 -5.75 -5.04 -0.16
C THR A 108 -4.73 -3.94 -0.47
N HIS A 109 -3.69 -4.30 -1.22
CA HIS A 109 -2.68 -3.33 -1.65
C HIS A 109 -3.29 -2.12 -2.41
N ARG A 110 -4.32 -2.38 -3.23
CA ARG A 110 -5.01 -1.33 -3.98
C ARG A 110 -5.72 -0.34 -3.06
N GLU A 111 -6.42 -0.85 -2.05
CA GLU A 111 -7.12 -0.01 -1.06
C GLU A 111 -6.13 0.81 -0.24
N ASN A 112 -5.00 0.21 0.20
CA ASN A 112 -3.96 0.94 0.92
C ASN A 112 -3.36 2.08 0.07
N MET A 113 -3.11 1.82 -1.22
CA MET A 113 -2.61 2.84 -2.15
C MET A 113 -3.62 3.97 -2.38
N GLN A 114 -4.91 3.64 -2.43
CA GLN A 114 -5.99 4.63 -2.53
C GLN A 114 -6.12 5.46 -1.25
N HIS A 115 -6.03 4.82 -0.08
CA HIS A 115 -6.03 5.50 1.21
C HIS A 115 -4.84 6.44 1.37
N ALA A 116 -3.63 5.99 0.98
CA ALA A 116 -2.45 6.84 0.96
C ALA A 116 -2.62 8.04 0.00
N ALA A 117 -3.30 7.86 -1.13
CA ALA A 117 -3.63 8.95 -2.05
C ALA A 117 -4.62 9.95 -1.45
N SER A 118 -5.69 9.49 -0.79
CA SER A 118 -6.67 10.37 -0.15
C SER A 118 -6.06 11.18 0.99
N LEU A 119 -5.04 10.64 1.66
CA LEU A 119 -4.26 11.35 2.69
C LEU A 119 -3.14 12.24 2.12
N GLY A 120 -2.97 12.31 0.79
CA GLY A 120 -1.91 13.10 0.16
C GLY A 120 -0.49 12.59 0.42
N ARG A 121 -0.33 11.31 0.77
CA ARG A 121 0.96 10.69 1.15
C ARG A 121 1.69 10.02 -0.01
N GLN A 122 1.18 10.14 -1.22
CA GLN A 122 1.90 9.67 -2.40
C GLN A 122 3.07 10.61 -2.69
N SER A 123 4.28 10.05 -2.72
CA SER A 123 5.51 10.83 -2.91
C SER A 123 5.58 11.54 -4.28
N ARG A 124 4.79 11.07 -5.26
CA ARG A 124 4.64 11.67 -6.58
C ARG A 124 3.24 11.41 -7.12
N PRO A 125 2.65 12.34 -7.89
CA PRO A 125 1.43 12.06 -8.63
C PRO A 125 1.67 10.92 -9.63
N PRO A 126 0.63 10.13 -9.97
CA PRO A 126 0.75 9.12 -11.00
C PRO A 126 1.25 9.77 -12.30
N LYS A 127 2.19 9.10 -12.96
CA LYS A 127 2.72 9.53 -14.26
C LYS A 127 1.71 9.17 -15.35
N HIS A 128 1.30 10.15 -16.14
CA HIS A 128 0.36 9.99 -17.25
C HIS A 128 1.01 10.44 -18.56
N GLY A 129 0.57 9.87 -19.69
CA GLY A 129 1.07 10.25 -21.01
C GLY A 129 2.59 10.24 -21.07
N GLU A 130 3.16 11.28 -21.69
CA GLU A 130 4.60 11.42 -21.90
C GLU A 130 5.45 11.54 -20.61
N SER A 131 4.83 11.86 -19.47
CA SER A 131 5.55 11.85 -18.17
C SER A 131 5.92 10.43 -17.70
N ASN A 132 5.26 9.41 -18.27
CA ASN A 132 5.66 8.02 -18.09
C ASN A 132 6.78 7.67 -19.08
N HIS A 133 7.95 7.28 -18.58
CA HIS A 133 9.09 6.84 -19.40
C HIS A 133 8.79 5.66 -20.34
N PHE A 134 7.74 4.88 -20.09
CA PHE A 134 7.27 3.83 -21.02
C PHE A 134 6.27 4.34 -22.08
N ALA A 135 5.91 5.62 -22.05
CA ALA A 135 5.02 6.18 -23.06
C ALA A 135 5.69 6.20 -24.41
N LYS A 136 5.00 5.61 -25.39
CA LYS A 136 5.47 5.48 -26.77
C LYS A 136 5.18 6.71 -27.63
N TYR A 137 4.33 7.61 -27.14
CA TYR A 137 3.82 8.76 -27.87
C TYR A 137 3.94 9.99 -26.96
N THR A 138 3.82 11.18 -27.55
CA THR A 138 3.81 12.46 -26.83
C THR A 138 2.40 13.04 -26.73
N ASP A 139 2.21 13.98 -25.79
CA ASP A 139 0.95 14.73 -25.64
C ASP A 139 0.63 15.46 -26.96
N ALA A 140 1.65 16.00 -27.65
CA ALA A 140 1.51 16.69 -28.93
C ALA A 140 1.04 15.75 -30.05
N GLN A 141 1.61 14.54 -30.16
CA GLN A 141 1.18 13.56 -31.16
C GLN A 141 -0.28 13.16 -30.98
N VAL A 142 -0.69 12.93 -29.72
CA VAL A 142 -2.07 12.55 -29.40
C VAL A 142 -3.05 13.69 -29.69
N ARG A 143 -2.71 14.93 -29.31
CA ARG A 143 -3.52 16.12 -29.63
C ARG A 143 -3.64 16.34 -31.13
N HIS A 144 -2.56 16.16 -31.89
CA HIS A 144 -2.57 16.28 -33.34
C HIS A 144 -3.48 15.23 -33.98
N ALA A 145 -3.33 13.96 -33.59
CA ALA A 145 -4.19 12.89 -34.08
C ALA A 145 -5.67 13.17 -33.78
N TYR A 146 -5.96 13.67 -32.57
CA TYR A 146 -7.31 14.05 -32.16
C TYR A 146 -7.86 15.17 -33.05
N ALA A 147 -7.12 16.27 -33.24
CA ALA A 147 -7.56 17.41 -34.06
C ALA A 147 -7.84 17.01 -35.51
N VAL A 148 -6.97 16.18 -36.09
CA VAL A 148 -7.15 15.63 -37.45
C VAL A 148 -8.43 14.80 -37.51
N PHE A 149 -8.65 13.88 -36.58
CA PHE A 149 -9.84 13.02 -36.57
C PHE A 149 -11.13 13.81 -36.30
N SER A 150 -11.12 14.76 -35.36
CA SER A 150 -12.29 15.59 -35.02
C SER A 150 -12.70 16.54 -36.15
N SER A 151 -11.79 16.86 -37.08
CA SER A 151 -12.09 17.63 -38.29
C SER A 151 -12.86 16.85 -39.37
N GLY A 152 -13.17 15.57 -39.12
CA GLY A 152 -13.89 14.70 -40.05
C GLY A 152 -12.98 13.84 -40.94
N LYS A 153 -11.66 13.96 -40.81
CA LYS A 153 -10.71 13.07 -41.51
C LYS A 153 -10.72 11.67 -40.92
N SER A 154 -10.29 10.68 -41.73
CA SER A 154 -10.24 9.29 -41.29
C SER A 154 -9.20 9.05 -40.19
N ILE A 155 -9.42 8.04 -39.34
CA ILE A 155 -8.44 7.61 -38.33
C ILE A 155 -7.10 7.17 -38.96
N THR A 156 -7.14 6.68 -40.21
CA THR A 156 -5.94 6.34 -40.99
C THR A 156 -5.13 7.59 -41.32
N GLN A 157 -5.81 8.68 -41.70
CA GLN A 157 -5.17 9.97 -41.94
C GLN A 157 -4.60 10.55 -40.64
N ALA A 158 -5.35 10.52 -39.54
CA ALA A 158 -4.86 10.90 -38.21
C ALA A 158 -3.62 10.11 -37.79
N SER A 159 -3.57 8.80 -38.11
CA SER A 159 -2.41 7.95 -37.84
C SER A 159 -1.18 8.37 -38.64
N ARG A 160 -1.34 8.64 -39.94
CA ARG A 160 -0.26 9.11 -40.81
C ARG A 160 0.27 10.47 -40.40
N GLU A 161 -0.61 11.42 -40.10
CA GLU A 161 -0.26 12.80 -39.76
C GLU A 161 0.38 12.92 -38.36
N SER A 162 0.00 12.07 -37.40
CA SER A 162 0.54 12.11 -36.02
C SER A 162 1.70 11.16 -35.75
N GLY A 163 1.92 10.15 -36.60
CA GLY A 163 2.85 9.05 -36.35
C GLY A 163 2.36 8.04 -35.30
N VAL A 164 1.12 8.17 -34.80
CA VAL A 164 0.53 7.23 -33.84
C VAL A 164 -0.23 6.14 -34.59
N PRO A 165 0.07 4.83 -34.39
CA PRO A 165 -0.62 3.74 -35.07
C PRO A 165 -2.14 3.72 -34.81
N VAL A 166 -2.92 3.35 -35.83
CA VAL A 166 -4.39 3.26 -35.75
C VAL A 166 -4.89 2.44 -34.56
N ALA A 167 -4.21 1.34 -34.21
CA ALA A 167 -4.58 0.51 -33.06
C ALA A 167 -4.45 1.29 -31.73
N SER A 168 -3.38 2.07 -31.58
CA SER A 168 -3.17 2.94 -30.43
C SER A 168 -4.19 4.07 -30.39
N LEU A 169 -4.48 4.70 -31.54
CA LEU A 169 -5.52 5.74 -31.63
C LEU A 169 -6.91 5.24 -31.22
N LYS A 170 -7.28 4.00 -31.55
CA LYS A 170 -8.54 3.40 -31.09
C LYS A 170 -8.59 3.27 -29.56
N ASN A 171 -7.48 2.89 -28.93
CA ASN A 171 -7.41 2.79 -27.47
C ASN A 171 -7.47 4.18 -26.82
N ILE A 172 -6.80 5.17 -27.41
CA ILE A 172 -6.81 6.56 -26.94
C ILE A 172 -8.22 7.16 -27.04
N PHE A 173 -8.83 7.11 -28.21
CA PHE A 173 -10.12 7.77 -28.47
C PHE A 173 -11.31 7.08 -27.81
N TYR A 174 -11.25 5.76 -27.60
CA TYR A 174 -12.44 5.00 -27.19
C TYR A 174 -12.26 4.17 -25.92
N ARG A 175 -11.05 4.04 -25.37
CA ARG A 175 -10.79 3.21 -24.17
C ARG A 175 -10.16 3.98 -23.01
N GLY A 176 -10.19 5.31 -23.06
CA GLY A 176 -9.75 6.18 -21.96
C GLY A 176 -8.24 6.22 -21.74
N ALA A 177 -7.43 5.72 -22.68
CA ALA A 177 -6.00 5.98 -22.63
C ALA A 177 -5.76 7.48 -22.90
N TRP A 178 -4.81 8.09 -22.18
CA TRP A 178 -4.50 9.53 -22.28
C TRP A 178 -5.64 10.46 -21.81
N SER A 179 -6.46 9.99 -20.85
CA SER A 179 -7.56 10.77 -20.26
C SER A 179 -7.10 12.09 -19.62
N HIS A 180 -5.84 12.20 -19.17
CA HIS A 180 -5.25 13.42 -18.61
C HIS A 180 -5.25 14.60 -19.58
N LEU A 181 -5.37 14.35 -20.89
CA LEU A 181 -5.47 15.40 -21.91
C LEU A 181 -6.84 16.09 -21.96
N ASN A 182 -7.86 15.56 -21.28
CA ASN A 182 -9.23 16.08 -21.27
C ASN A 182 -9.78 16.35 -22.69
N LEU A 183 -9.51 15.42 -23.62
CA LEU A 183 -10.00 15.52 -24.99
C LEU A 183 -11.53 15.36 -25.02
N PRO A 184 -12.27 16.17 -25.81
CA PRO A 184 -13.71 16.04 -25.90
C PRO A 184 -14.15 14.65 -26.40
N PRO A 185 -15.34 14.18 -25.99
CA PRO A 185 -15.84 12.87 -26.41
C PRO A 185 -16.10 12.84 -27.92
N LEU A 186 -15.57 11.81 -28.58
CA LEU A 186 -15.83 11.55 -30.00
C LEU A 186 -17.13 10.75 -30.17
N PRO A 187 -17.81 10.87 -31.33
CA PRO A 187 -18.99 10.07 -31.61
C PRO A 187 -18.71 8.58 -31.44
N GLN A 188 -19.56 7.89 -30.66
CA GLN A 188 -19.46 6.46 -30.46
C GLN A 188 -19.53 5.74 -31.82
N ARG A 189 -18.72 4.70 -31.98
CA ARG A 189 -18.68 3.91 -33.20
C ARG A 189 -20.08 3.37 -33.48
N ARG A 190 -20.70 3.72 -34.61
CA ARG A 190 -21.94 3.07 -35.05
C ARG A 190 -21.68 1.56 -35.05
N LYS A 191 -22.41 0.82 -34.21
CA LYS A 191 -22.40 -0.65 -34.29
C LYS A 191 -22.83 -0.99 -35.72
N ARG A 192 -22.02 -1.75 -36.46
CA ARG A 192 -22.51 -2.36 -37.71
C ARG A 192 -23.64 -3.28 -37.27
N ILE A 193 -24.87 -2.86 -37.52
CA ILE A 193 -26.03 -3.74 -37.48
C ILE A 193 -25.77 -4.74 -38.60
N ALA A 194 -25.65 -6.01 -38.22
CA ALA A 194 -25.55 -7.12 -39.17
C ALA A 194 -26.91 -7.32 -39.83
#